data_AF-A0A562WRK6-F1
#
_entry.id   AF-A0A562WRK6-F1
#
_cell.length_a   1.000
_cell.length_b   1.000
_cell.length_c   1.000
_cell.angle_alpha   90.00
_cell.angle_beta   90.00
_cell.angle_gamma   90.00
#
_symmetry.space_group_name_H-M   'P 1'
#
loop_
_entity.id
_entity.type
_entity.pdbx_description
1 polymer ?
#
loop_
_entity_poly.entity_id
_entity_poly.type
_entity_poly.pdbx_seq_one_letter_code
_entity_poly.pdbx_strand_id
1 'polypeptide(L)'
;MKIFFSLLRVLTVVIVFTVQGCGSGDGDLIGSLDMTATKVDDSGGYSHAESTVTYKHPTKDPTGTEISYSENIYTPTIRISSFSQTKKVNSSGAITFISKSVQQGTEPIFIDVSAQTGSLTQFKRITIPAIASLSATPTAVAFLVTDAVGTAKTVAISGGISPYSASSSTPNIGVSATGASVSITNNVLITGLRTATITITDSAGKSVNVSVGY
;
A
#
# COMPACT_ATOMS: atom_id res chain seq x y z
N MET A 1 39.80 11.41 -0.64
CA MET A 1 39.03 10.21 -1.02
C MET A 1 37.87 10.66 -1.89
N LYS A 2 37.96 10.45 -3.22
CA LYS A 2 36.99 10.95 -4.20
C LYS A 2 35.81 9.98 -4.27
N ILE A 3 34.62 10.45 -3.91
CA ILE A 3 33.37 9.67 -4.01
C ILE A 3 32.80 9.88 -5.41
N PHE A 4 32.75 8.80 -6.20
CA PHE A 4 32.12 8.77 -7.52
C PHE A 4 30.60 8.71 -7.36
N PHE A 5 29.89 9.74 -7.85
CA PHE A 5 28.45 9.66 -8.08
C PHE A 5 28.22 8.82 -9.34
N SER A 6 27.72 7.60 -9.16
CA SER A 6 27.25 6.74 -10.26
C SER A 6 25.87 7.22 -10.71
N LEU A 7 25.82 7.83 -11.88
CA LEU A 7 24.60 8.22 -12.59
C LEU A 7 23.92 6.95 -13.13
N LEU A 8 23.00 6.35 -12.38
CA LEU A 8 22.16 5.27 -12.89
C LEU A 8 21.05 5.88 -13.75
N ARG A 9 21.26 5.87 -15.08
CA ARG A 9 20.28 6.26 -16.08
C ARG A 9 19.07 5.31 -16.00
N VAL A 10 17.94 5.82 -15.54
CA VAL A 10 16.64 5.14 -15.68
C VAL A 10 16.27 5.15 -17.16
N LEU A 11 16.43 4.00 -17.80
CA LEU A 11 15.97 3.74 -19.15
C LEU A 11 14.44 3.60 -19.10
N THR A 12 13.72 4.67 -19.45
CA THR A 12 12.28 4.61 -19.69
C THR A 12 12.05 3.77 -20.95
N VAL A 13 11.80 2.46 -20.76
CA VAL A 13 11.33 1.60 -21.84
C VAL A 13 9.87 1.94 -22.08
N VAL A 14 9.62 2.86 -23.01
CA VAL A 14 8.29 3.05 -23.60
C VAL A 14 8.06 1.85 -24.52
N ILE A 15 7.41 0.80 -24.00
CA ILE A 15 6.93 -0.29 -24.84
C ILE A 15 5.71 0.25 -25.60
N VAL A 16 5.97 0.82 -26.78
CA VAL A 16 4.93 1.10 -27.76
C VAL A 16 4.49 -0.25 -28.33
N PHE A 17 3.39 -0.80 -27.84
CA PHE A 17 2.69 -1.88 -28.54
C PHE A 17 2.06 -1.27 -29.79
N THR A 18 2.75 -1.32 -30.93
CA THR A 18 2.09 -1.16 -32.22
C THR A 18 1.31 -2.44 -32.50
N VAL A 19 0.09 -2.54 -31.99
CA VAL A 19 -0.89 -3.47 -32.54
C VAL A 19 -1.20 -3.02 -33.96
N GLN A 20 -0.55 -3.67 -34.91
CA GLN A 20 -0.83 -3.51 -36.34
C GLN A 20 -2.20 -4.17 -36.62
N GLY A 21 -3.26 -3.44 -36.32
CA GLY A 21 -4.61 -3.76 -36.76
C GLY A 21 -4.71 -3.47 -38.26
N CYS A 22 -4.49 -4.49 -39.09
CA CYS A 22 -4.81 -4.41 -40.50
C CYS A 22 -6.33 -4.55 -40.64
N GLY A 23 -7.02 -3.42 -40.65
CA GLY A 23 -8.47 -3.31 -40.75
C GLY A 23 -8.84 -1.89 -41.12
N SER A 24 -8.72 -1.57 -42.42
CA SER A 24 -9.14 -0.31 -43.02
C SER A 24 -10.66 -0.14 -42.89
N GLY A 25 -11.09 0.48 -41.80
CA GLY A 25 -12.45 0.92 -41.51
C GLY A 25 -12.39 2.29 -40.83
N ASP A 26 -11.88 3.27 -41.57
CA ASP A 26 -11.35 4.56 -41.13
C ASP A 26 -12.43 5.58 -40.69
N GLY A 27 -13.46 5.14 -39.96
CA GLY A 27 -14.56 6.05 -39.61
C GLY A 27 -15.47 5.67 -38.44
N ASP A 28 -15.26 4.54 -37.76
CA ASP A 28 -16.30 4.00 -36.84
C ASP A 28 -16.02 4.10 -35.34
N LEU A 29 -14.95 4.78 -34.95
CA LEU A 29 -14.72 5.19 -33.55
C LEU A 29 -14.94 6.70 -33.41
N ILE A 30 -16.13 7.15 -33.82
CA ILE A 30 -16.64 8.46 -33.43
C ILE A 30 -17.18 8.29 -32.01
N GLY A 31 -16.61 8.97 -31.03
CA GLY A 31 -17.06 8.80 -29.64
C GLY A 31 -16.16 9.46 -28.62
N SER A 32 -16.45 9.21 -27.34
CA SER A 32 -15.58 9.57 -26.22
C SER A 32 -15.18 8.32 -25.44
N LEU A 33 -13.97 8.37 -24.90
CA LEU A 33 -13.50 7.43 -23.89
C LEU A 33 -13.27 8.23 -22.62
N ASP A 34 -13.96 7.86 -21.56
CA ASP A 34 -13.83 8.47 -20.25
C ASP A 34 -13.29 7.44 -19.26
N MET A 35 -12.46 7.88 -18.31
CA MET A 35 -11.92 7.00 -17.28
C MET A 35 -11.95 7.68 -15.91
N THR A 36 -12.51 6.97 -14.95
CA THR A 36 -12.39 7.26 -13.52
C THR A 36 -11.48 6.21 -12.89
N ALA A 37 -10.67 6.62 -11.92
CA ALA A 37 -9.83 5.71 -11.18
C ALA A 37 -9.69 6.20 -9.74
N THR A 38 -10.00 5.34 -8.78
CA THR A 38 -10.03 5.69 -7.35
C THR A 38 -9.26 4.67 -6.53
N LYS A 39 -8.56 5.16 -5.51
CA LYS A 39 -7.96 4.31 -4.48
C LYS A 39 -9.07 3.71 -3.61
N VAL A 40 -8.98 2.42 -3.35
CA VAL A 40 -9.78 1.69 -2.37
C VAL A 40 -8.84 1.16 -1.29
N ASP A 41 -9.19 1.38 -0.03
CA ASP A 41 -8.42 0.92 1.13
C ASP A 41 -8.94 -0.44 1.60
N ASP A 42 -8.03 -1.41 1.68
CA ASP A 42 -8.25 -2.77 2.18
C ASP A 42 -7.76 -2.90 3.63
N SER A 43 -8.01 -4.04 4.26
CA SER A 43 -7.50 -4.34 5.61
C SER A 43 -5.97 -4.47 5.63
N GLY A 44 -5.35 -4.19 6.78
CA GLY A 44 -3.90 -4.39 6.96
C GLY A 44 -3.03 -3.39 6.19
N GLY A 45 -3.62 -2.26 5.77
CA GLY A 45 -2.94 -1.20 5.02
C GLY A 45 -2.60 -1.59 3.58
N TYR A 46 -3.32 -2.57 3.05
CA TYR A 46 -3.37 -2.81 1.63
C TYR A 46 -4.30 -1.79 0.97
N SER A 47 -4.02 -1.46 -0.28
CA SER A 47 -4.91 -0.65 -1.11
C SER A 47 -4.84 -1.15 -2.54
N HIS A 48 -5.90 -0.95 -3.30
CA HIS A 48 -5.93 -1.17 -4.74
C HIS A 48 -6.56 0.04 -5.45
N ALA A 49 -6.47 0.08 -6.78
CA ALA A 49 -7.19 1.01 -7.61
C ALA A 49 -8.37 0.31 -8.26
N GLU A 50 -9.54 0.95 -8.21
CA GLU A 50 -10.70 0.59 -9.01
C GLU A 50 -10.83 1.62 -10.13
N SER A 51 -10.76 1.15 -11.38
CA SER A 51 -10.82 1.98 -12.58
C SER A 51 -12.06 1.62 -13.38
N THR A 52 -12.94 2.59 -13.63
CA THR A 52 -14.08 2.41 -14.53
C THR A 52 -13.85 3.20 -15.80
N VAL A 53 -13.80 2.48 -16.93
CA VAL A 53 -13.64 3.05 -18.26
C VAL A 53 -14.98 2.99 -18.97
N THR A 54 -15.42 4.10 -19.56
CA THR A 54 -16.68 4.20 -20.30
C THR A 54 -16.42 4.69 -21.71
N TYR A 55 -16.84 3.91 -22.70
CA TYR A 55 -16.91 4.32 -24.09
C TYR A 55 -18.33 4.77 -24.45
N LYS A 56 -18.44 5.90 -25.14
CA LYS A 56 -19.73 6.43 -25.63
C LYS A 56 -19.62 6.72 -27.12
N HIS A 57 -20.39 6.00 -27.93
CA HIS A 57 -20.63 6.36 -29.32
C HIS A 57 -21.85 7.29 -29.40
N PRO A 58 -21.86 8.35 -30.24
CA PRO A 58 -22.95 9.33 -30.26
C PRO A 58 -24.29 8.74 -30.73
N THR A 59 -24.27 7.72 -31.58
CA THR A 59 -25.47 7.20 -32.26
C THR A 59 -25.58 5.67 -32.32
N LYS A 60 -24.63 4.92 -31.75
CA LYS A 60 -24.58 3.45 -31.86
C LYS A 60 -24.47 2.84 -30.47
N ASP A 61 -24.98 1.61 -30.36
CA ASP A 61 -24.75 0.78 -29.18
C ASP A 61 -23.24 0.51 -29.04
N PRO A 62 -22.62 0.81 -27.89
CA PRO A 62 -21.21 0.56 -27.67
C PRO A 62 -20.87 -0.93 -27.54
N THR A 63 -21.85 -1.82 -27.37
CA THR A 63 -21.64 -3.25 -27.13
C THR A 63 -20.66 -3.87 -28.12
N GLY A 64 -19.64 -4.55 -27.60
CA GLY A 64 -18.64 -5.24 -28.41
C GLY A 64 -17.42 -4.39 -28.77
N THR A 65 -17.43 -3.07 -28.53
CA THR A 65 -16.22 -2.24 -28.64
C THR A 65 -15.16 -2.74 -27.67
N GLU A 66 -13.95 -2.99 -28.20
CA GLU A 66 -12.81 -3.45 -27.41
C GLU A 66 -12.09 -2.28 -26.76
N ILE A 67 -11.81 -2.40 -25.47
CA ILE A 67 -10.97 -1.49 -24.69
C ILE A 67 -9.74 -2.27 -24.24
N SER A 68 -8.57 -1.80 -24.66
CA SER A 68 -7.27 -2.23 -24.14
C SER A 68 -6.94 -1.41 -22.90
N TYR A 69 -6.67 -2.07 -21.80
CA TYR A 69 -6.32 -1.49 -20.51
C TYR A 69 -4.94 -1.97 -20.09
N SER A 70 -4.10 -1.06 -19.63
CA SER A 70 -2.81 -1.39 -19.01
C SER A 70 -2.59 -0.65 -17.72
N GLU A 71 -1.86 -1.29 -16.83
CA GLU A 71 -1.54 -0.81 -15.50
C GLU A 71 -0.06 -1.01 -15.20
N ASN A 72 0.53 -0.02 -14.55
CA ASN A 72 1.86 -0.10 -13.96
C ASN A 72 1.79 0.35 -12.50
N ILE A 73 2.24 -0.52 -11.60
CA ILE A 73 2.35 -0.23 -10.16
C ILE A 73 3.81 -0.13 -9.79
N TYR A 74 4.22 0.97 -9.15
CA TYR A 74 5.62 1.24 -8.84
C TYR A 74 5.80 2.19 -7.64
N THR A 75 6.96 2.15 -7.00
CA THR A 75 7.47 3.19 -6.09
C THR A 75 8.45 4.09 -6.87
N PRO A 76 8.95 5.20 -6.30
CA PRO A 76 10.02 5.97 -6.94
C PRO A 76 11.26 5.15 -7.34
N THR A 77 11.48 4.02 -6.68
CA THR A 77 12.70 3.21 -6.79
C THR A 77 12.49 1.92 -7.57
N ILE A 78 11.32 1.28 -7.47
CA ILE A 78 11.08 -0.05 -8.05
C ILE A 78 9.71 -0.16 -8.74
N ARG A 79 9.66 -0.98 -9.80
CA ARG A 79 8.39 -1.45 -10.36
C ARG A 79 7.91 -2.66 -9.56
N ILE A 80 6.68 -2.60 -9.06
CA ILE A 80 6.06 -3.65 -8.24
C ILE A 80 5.34 -4.66 -9.15
N SER A 81 4.54 -4.17 -10.09
CA SER A 81 3.81 -5.03 -11.02
C SER A 81 3.38 -4.27 -12.26
N SER A 82 2.96 -5.03 -13.26
CA SER A 82 2.26 -4.49 -14.42
C SER A 82 1.29 -5.50 -14.97
N PHE A 83 0.24 -4.99 -15.60
CA PHE A 83 -0.83 -5.78 -16.13
C PHE A 83 -1.37 -5.16 -17.42
N SER A 84 -1.86 -5.98 -18.33
CA SER A 84 -2.55 -5.52 -19.52
C SER A 84 -3.63 -6.52 -19.90
N GLN A 85 -4.81 -6.03 -20.30
CA GLN A 85 -5.89 -6.86 -20.80
C GLN A 85 -6.76 -6.07 -21.79
N THR A 86 -7.44 -6.79 -22.68
CA THR A 86 -8.46 -6.22 -23.57
C THR A 86 -9.81 -6.82 -23.21
N LYS A 87 -10.83 -5.97 -23.07
CA LYS A 87 -12.21 -6.40 -22.78
C LYS A 87 -13.20 -5.70 -23.69
N LYS A 88 -14.29 -6.38 -24.02
CA LYS A 88 -15.42 -5.79 -24.77
C LYS A 88 -16.38 -5.12 -23.80
N VAL A 89 -16.84 -3.92 -24.13
CA VAL A 89 -17.86 -3.22 -23.34
C VAL A 89 -19.22 -3.88 -23.53
N ASN A 90 -20.07 -3.78 -22.50
CA ASN A 90 -21.49 -4.16 -22.56
C ASN A 90 -22.32 -3.01 -23.16
N SER A 91 -23.66 -3.14 -23.11
CA SER A 91 -24.59 -2.11 -23.60
C SER A 91 -24.57 -0.80 -22.81
N SER A 92 -23.99 -0.76 -21.60
CA SER A 92 -23.75 0.50 -20.89
C SER A 92 -22.47 1.20 -21.34
N GLY A 93 -21.66 0.57 -22.19
CA GLY A 93 -20.37 1.09 -22.65
C GLY A 93 -19.28 1.09 -21.58
N ALA A 94 -19.52 0.50 -20.40
CA ALA A 94 -18.63 0.61 -19.24
C ALA A 94 -17.99 -0.72 -18.85
N ILE A 95 -16.73 -0.66 -18.40
CA ILE A 95 -15.98 -1.79 -17.85
C ILE A 95 -15.19 -1.33 -16.63
N THR A 96 -15.23 -2.15 -15.58
CA THR A 96 -14.44 -1.95 -14.36
C THR A 96 -13.22 -2.87 -14.35
N PHE A 97 -12.09 -2.31 -13.91
CA PHE A 97 -10.80 -2.94 -13.74
C PHE A 97 -10.37 -2.76 -12.28
N ILE A 98 -9.92 -3.84 -11.65
CA ILE A 98 -9.44 -3.83 -10.27
C ILE A 98 -7.95 -4.15 -10.33
N SER A 99 -7.12 -3.26 -9.80
CA SER A 99 -5.68 -3.46 -9.73
C SER A 99 -5.32 -4.58 -8.75
N LYS A 100 -4.07 -5.03 -8.81
CA LYS A 100 -3.51 -5.82 -7.70
C LYS A 100 -3.50 -4.97 -6.42
N SER A 101 -3.90 -5.56 -5.28
CA SER A 101 -3.70 -4.94 -3.97
C SER A 101 -2.22 -4.85 -3.61
N VAL A 102 -1.82 -3.68 -3.10
CA VAL A 102 -0.44 -3.39 -2.69
C VAL A 102 -0.41 -2.86 -1.26
N GLN A 103 0.59 -3.28 -0.49
CA GLN A 103 0.74 -2.88 0.90
C GLN A 103 1.44 -1.52 1.00
N GLN A 104 0.89 -0.61 1.79
CA GLN A 104 1.50 0.69 2.06
C GLN A 104 2.89 0.55 2.69
N GLY A 105 3.83 1.34 2.17
CA GLY A 105 5.22 1.35 2.58
C GLY A 105 5.67 2.72 3.08
N THR A 106 6.97 2.83 3.37
CA THR A 106 7.61 4.10 3.72
C THR A 106 7.90 4.99 2.52
N GLU A 107 7.67 4.46 1.31
CA GLU A 107 7.67 5.20 0.06
C GLU A 107 6.24 5.25 -0.50
N PRO A 108 5.86 6.32 -1.22
CA PRO A 108 4.58 6.35 -1.90
C PRO A 108 4.56 5.30 -3.02
N ILE A 109 3.37 4.76 -3.28
CA ILE A 109 3.13 3.85 -4.41
C ILE A 109 2.26 4.58 -5.43
N PHE A 110 2.65 4.48 -6.69
CA PHE A 110 1.91 5.02 -7.82
C PHE A 110 1.30 3.88 -8.63
N ILE A 111 0.04 4.03 -8.98
CA ILE A 111 -0.67 3.15 -9.90
C ILE A 111 -1.04 4.00 -11.11
N ASP A 112 -0.33 3.77 -12.21
CA ASP A 112 -0.59 4.41 -13.49
C ASP A 112 -1.45 3.48 -14.33
N VAL A 113 -2.64 3.94 -14.68
CA VAL A 113 -3.60 3.20 -15.48
C VAL A 113 -3.85 3.94 -16.79
N SER A 114 -3.90 3.19 -17.88
CA SER A 114 -4.24 3.71 -19.20
C SER A 114 -5.24 2.81 -19.89
N ALA A 115 -6.17 3.43 -20.61
CA ALA A 115 -7.17 2.73 -21.41
C ALA A 115 -7.19 3.31 -22.83
N GLN A 116 -7.46 2.45 -23.81
CA GLN A 116 -7.49 2.83 -25.22
C GLN A 116 -8.55 2.04 -25.99
N THR A 117 -9.21 2.73 -26.92
CA THR A 117 -9.99 2.10 -28.00
C THR A 117 -9.78 2.90 -29.29
N GLY A 118 -9.23 2.25 -30.33
CA GLY A 118 -8.73 2.95 -31.53
C GLY A 118 -7.75 4.07 -31.19
N SER A 119 -8.07 5.32 -31.56
CA SER A 119 -7.27 6.50 -31.27
C SER A 119 -7.62 7.20 -29.94
N LEU A 120 -8.72 6.82 -29.29
CA LEU A 120 -9.13 7.39 -28.03
C LEU A 120 -8.28 6.79 -26.90
N THR A 121 -7.67 7.65 -26.09
CA THR A 121 -6.79 7.24 -24.99
C THR A 121 -7.16 8.00 -23.71
N GLN A 122 -7.02 7.31 -22.58
CA GLN A 122 -7.19 7.89 -21.26
C GLN A 122 -6.06 7.44 -20.35
N PHE A 123 -5.67 8.31 -19.43
CA PHE A 123 -4.63 8.05 -18.44
C PHE A 123 -5.04 8.62 -17.09
N LYS A 124 -4.80 7.85 -16.02
CA LYS A 124 -4.96 8.29 -14.63
C LYS A 124 -3.80 7.76 -13.79
N ARG A 125 -3.42 8.56 -12.80
CA ARG A 125 -2.48 8.17 -11.75
C ARG A 125 -3.20 8.17 -10.41
N ILE A 126 -3.13 7.05 -9.70
CA ILE A 126 -3.53 6.94 -8.30
C ILE A 126 -2.25 7.00 -7.46
N THR A 127 -2.30 7.75 -6.36
CA THR A 127 -1.20 7.79 -5.39
C THR A 127 -1.65 7.19 -4.07
N ILE A 128 -0.91 6.20 -3.61
CA ILE A 128 -1.01 5.66 -2.27
C ILE A 128 0.10 6.32 -1.45
N PRO A 129 -0.24 7.10 -0.41
CA PRO A 129 0.75 7.87 0.34
C PRO A 129 1.71 6.96 1.11
N ALA A 130 2.92 7.46 1.33
CA ALA A 130 3.86 6.85 2.26
C ALA A 130 3.35 6.96 3.70
N ILE A 131 3.69 5.96 4.51
CA ILE A 131 3.49 5.98 5.97
C ILE A 131 4.83 6.04 6.69
N ALA A 132 4.85 6.62 7.89
CA ALA A 132 6.04 6.60 8.73
C ALA A 132 6.39 5.17 9.18
N SER A 133 7.67 4.88 9.36
CA SER A 133 8.14 3.61 9.93
C SER A 133 7.55 3.39 11.33
N LEU A 134 7.22 2.14 11.64
CA LEU A 134 6.79 1.76 12.98
C LEU A 134 7.88 2.08 14.01
N SER A 135 7.49 2.76 15.08
CA SER A 135 8.36 3.16 16.18
C SER A 135 7.61 3.16 17.50
N ALA A 136 8.36 3.09 18.60
CA ALA A 136 7.84 3.04 19.96
C ALA A 136 8.61 4.03 20.85
N THR A 137 7.92 4.79 21.68
CA THR A 137 8.52 5.76 22.61
C THR A 137 7.88 5.67 24.00
N PRO A 138 8.66 5.42 25.07
CA PRO A 138 10.11 5.19 25.05
C PRO A 138 10.49 3.82 24.46
N THR A 139 11.74 3.70 23.98
CA THR A 139 12.32 2.43 23.48
C THR A 139 12.82 1.51 24.61
N ALA A 140 12.89 2.02 25.83
CA ALA A 140 13.21 1.26 27.02
C ALA A 140 12.34 1.73 28.21
N VAL A 141 11.92 0.77 29.02
CA VAL A 141 11.13 0.99 30.23
C VAL A 141 11.85 0.29 31.39
N ALA A 142 11.88 0.90 32.56
CA ALA A 142 12.47 0.29 33.75
C ALA A 142 11.49 0.34 34.91
N PHE A 143 11.25 -0.79 35.57
CA PHE A 143 10.59 -0.88 36.86
C PHE A 143 11.62 -0.85 37.98
N LEU A 144 11.26 -0.22 39.09
CA LEU A 144 12.12 -0.10 40.27
C LEU A 144 11.76 -1.17 41.30
N VAL A 145 12.71 -1.56 42.16
CA VAL A 145 12.46 -2.47 43.30
C VAL A 145 11.36 -1.97 44.24
N THR A 146 11.08 -0.66 44.23
CA THR A 146 10.02 -0.01 44.99
C THR A 146 8.66 0.00 44.29
N ASP A 147 8.60 -0.34 43.00
CA ASP A 147 7.35 -0.41 42.24
C ASP A 147 6.54 -1.62 42.73
N ALA A 148 5.26 -1.40 43.04
CA ALA A 148 4.37 -2.47 43.45
C ALA A 148 4.07 -3.44 42.29
N VAL A 149 3.77 -4.69 42.61
CA VAL A 149 3.21 -5.64 41.63
C VAL A 149 1.91 -5.06 41.08
N GLY A 150 1.73 -5.13 39.76
CA GLY A 150 0.63 -4.51 39.03
C GLY A 150 0.91 -3.07 38.58
N THR A 151 2.08 -2.49 38.90
CA THR A 151 2.47 -1.19 38.34
C THR A 151 2.52 -1.29 36.82
N ALA A 152 1.89 -0.32 36.15
CA ALA A 152 1.87 -0.22 34.69
C ALA A 152 2.66 1.00 34.21
N LYS A 153 3.36 0.84 33.09
CA LYS A 153 4.05 1.91 32.35
C LYS A 153 3.60 1.88 30.90
N THR A 154 3.61 3.02 30.24
CA THR A 154 3.04 3.15 28.90
C THR A 154 4.12 3.46 27.87
N VAL A 155 3.94 2.89 26.69
CA VAL A 155 4.71 3.19 25.48
C VAL A 155 3.75 3.69 24.41
N ALA A 156 4.08 4.80 23.77
CA ALA A 156 3.37 5.32 22.60
C ALA A 156 3.92 4.67 21.33
N ILE A 157 3.02 4.30 20.42
CA ILE A 157 3.34 3.83 19.08
C ILE A 157 3.25 5.01 18.10
N SER A 158 4.14 5.06 17.12
CA SER A 158 4.07 6.02 16.02
C SER A 158 4.43 5.36 14.71
N GLY A 159 3.76 5.74 13.63
CA GLY A 159 3.91 5.12 12.31
C GLY A 159 3.35 3.69 12.25
N GLY A 160 3.70 2.96 11.18
CA GLY A 160 3.15 1.64 10.89
C GLY A 160 1.66 1.69 10.58
N ILE A 161 1.04 0.50 10.57
CA ILE A 161 -0.37 0.33 10.19
C ILE A 161 -1.19 -0.26 11.34
N SER A 162 -2.27 0.42 11.73
CA SER A 162 -3.21 -0.08 12.74
C SER A 162 -4.08 -1.22 12.18
N PRO A 163 -4.51 -2.21 13.00
CA PRO A 163 -4.28 -2.34 14.44
C PRO A 163 -2.88 -2.84 14.82
N TYR A 164 -2.48 -2.54 16.05
CA TYR A 164 -1.22 -3.03 16.63
C TYR A 164 -1.47 -4.17 17.62
N SER A 165 -0.50 -5.07 17.72
CA SER A 165 -0.43 -6.11 18.74
C SER A 165 0.89 -5.99 19.51
N ALA A 166 0.93 -6.52 20.73
CA ALA A 166 2.12 -6.54 21.56
C ALA A 166 2.27 -7.90 22.24
N SER A 167 3.50 -8.38 22.36
CA SER A 167 3.85 -9.60 23.06
C SER A 167 5.07 -9.40 23.95
N SER A 168 5.18 -10.19 25.01
CA SER A 168 6.31 -10.16 25.96
C SER A 168 7.12 -11.44 25.85
N SER A 169 8.44 -11.32 25.98
CA SER A 169 9.35 -12.48 26.05
C SER A 169 9.23 -13.28 27.34
N THR A 170 8.41 -12.84 28.31
CA THR A 170 8.24 -13.50 29.62
C THR A 170 6.85 -13.24 30.21
N PRO A 171 6.25 -14.20 30.94
CA PRO A 171 4.98 -14.01 31.63
C PRO A 171 5.05 -13.01 32.81
N ASN A 172 6.24 -12.69 33.29
CA ASN A 172 6.43 -11.74 34.40
C ASN A 172 6.06 -10.31 34.01
N ILE A 173 6.04 -10.00 32.71
CA ILE A 173 5.65 -8.70 32.17
C ILE A 173 4.39 -8.91 31.33
N GLY A 174 3.27 -8.35 31.79
CA GLY A 174 2.02 -8.30 31.04
C GLY A 174 2.06 -7.17 30.02
N VAL A 175 1.43 -7.38 28.86
CA VAL A 175 1.29 -6.34 27.83
C VAL A 175 -0.11 -6.30 27.24
N SER A 176 -0.59 -5.09 26.95
CA SER A 176 -1.81 -4.88 26.19
C SER A 176 -1.65 -3.69 25.25
N ALA A 177 -2.06 -3.85 23.99
CA ALA A 177 -2.07 -2.78 23.00
C ALA A 177 -3.50 -2.25 22.83
N THR A 178 -3.67 -0.93 22.84
CA THR A 178 -4.96 -0.27 22.62
C THR A 178 -4.73 1.01 21.82
N GLY A 179 -5.24 1.04 20.58
CA GLY A 179 -4.89 2.10 19.64
C GLY A 179 -3.37 2.21 19.49
N ALA A 180 -2.84 3.43 19.44
CA ALA A 180 -1.40 3.70 19.34
C ALA A 180 -0.68 3.70 20.71
N SER A 181 -1.13 2.88 21.66
CA SER A 181 -0.55 2.82 23.01
C SER A 181 -0.39 1.37 23.48
N VAL A 182 0.71 1.07 24.17
CA VAL A 182 0.97 -0.22 24.82
C VAL A 182 1.14 0.01 26.32
N SER A 183 0.32 -0.68 27.11
CA SER A 183 0.51 -0.78 28.56
C SER A 183 1.40 -1.98 28.87
N ILE A 184 2.44 -1.76 29.66
CA ILE A 184 3.40 -2.76 30.14
C ILE A 184 3.23 -2.86 31.65
N THR A 185 2.90 -4.04 32.16
CA THR A 185 2.59 -4.26 33.59
C THR A 185 3.59 -5.22 34.19
N ASN A 186 4.19 -4.87 35.33
CA ASN A 186 5.02 -5.79 36.10
C ASN A 186 4.13 -6.72 36.96
N ASN A 187 4.20 -8.03 36.74
CA ASN A 187 3.37 -9.02 37.42
C ASN A 187 4.08 -9.71 38.59
N VAL A 188 5.33 -9.35 38.89
CA VAL A 188 6.14 -10.01 39.93
C VAL A 188 6.82 -9.01 40.85
N LEU A 189 7.13 -9.43 42.07
CA LEU A 189 7.98 -8.65 42.96
C LEU A 189 9.42 -8.65 42.43
N ILE A 190 10.04 -7.47 42.39
CA ILE A 190 11.40 -7.30 41.90
C ILE A 190 12.39 -7.59 43.03
N THR A 191 13.10 -8.70 42.91
CA THR A 191 14.11 -9.14 43.91
C THR A 191 15.54 -9.06 43.38
N GLY A 192 15.73 -8.73 42.10
CA GLY A 192 17.01 -8.61 41.42
C GLY A 192 16.80 -8.20 39.97
N LEU A 193 17.86 -7.72 39.30
CA LEU A 193 17.77 -7.19 37.94
C LEU A 193 17.45 -8.30 36.92
N ARG A 194 16.35 -8.14 36.21
CA ARG A 194 15.89 -9.00 35.11
C ARG A 194 15.56 -8.13 33.90
N THR A 195 15.51 -8.78 32.74
CA THR A 195 15.15 -8.11 31.49
C THR A 195 14.06 -8.88 30.74
N ALA A 196 13.25 -8.13 30.01
CA ALA A 196 12.28 -8.63 29.05
C ALA A 196 12.35 -7.79 27.77
N THR A 197 11.86 -8.37 26.68
CA THR A 197 11.65 -7.67 25.42
C THR A 197 10.18 -7.68 25.11
N ILE A 198 9.61 -6.51 24.85
CA ILE A 198 8.27 -6.37 24.28
C ILE A 198 8.40 -6.18 22.78
N THR A 199 7.73 -7.03 22.00
CA THR A 199 7.63 -6.88 20.56
C THR A 199 6.27 -6.30 20.21
N ILE A 200 6.27 -5.13 19.59
CA ILE A 200 5.08 -4.45 19.09
C ILE A 200 5.02 -4.66 17.58
N THR A 201 3.92 -5.20 17.07
CA THR A 201 3.74 -5.55 15.66
C THR A 201 2.54 -4.81 15.08
N ASP A 202 2.72 -4.16 13.94
CA ASP A 202 1.64 -3.51 13.20
C ASP A 202 0.87 -4.51 12.34
N SER A 203 -0.26 -4.11 11.76
CA SER A 203 -1.10 -4.99 10.94
C SER A 203 -0.45 -5.41 9.63
N ALA A 204 0.65 -4.74 9.25
CA ALA A 204 1.47 -5.09 8.10
C ALA A 204 2.55 -6.12 8.43
N GLY A 205 2.69 -6.51 9.70
CA GLY A 205 3.69 -7.45 10.18
C GLY A 205 5.05 -6.82 10.51
N LYS A 206 5.19 -5.49 10.42
CA LYS A 206 6.41 -4.81 10.85
C LYS A 206 6.45 -4.79 12.38
N SER A 207 7.64 -4.94 12.94
CA SER A 207 7.81 -5.02 14.39
C SER A 207 8.88 -4.06 14.91
N VAL A 208 8.66 -3.56 16.12
CA VAL A 208 9.64 -2.79 16.90
C VAL A 208 9.74 -3.40 18.30
N ASN A 209 10.94 -3.36 18.88
CA ASN A 209 11.19 -3.91 20.21
C ASN A 209 11.34 -2.78 21.25
N VAL A 210 10.83 -3.04 22.45
CA VAL A 210 11.02 -2.21 23.63
C VAL A 210 11.70 -3.05 24.70
N SER A 211 12.83 -2.57 25.23
CA SER A 211 13.52 -3.25 26.33
C SER A 211 12.86 -2.92 27.67
N VAL A 212 12.68 -3.92 28.53
CA VAL A 212 12.13 -3.74 29.87
C VAL A 212 13.10 -4.25 30.91
N GLY A 213 13.54 -3.37 31.81
CA GLY A 213 14.21 -3.75 33.05
C GLY A 213 13.18 -3.89 34.17
N TYR A 214 13.26 -4.97 34.95
CA TYR A 214 12.38 -5.24 36.09
C TYR A 214 13.04 -6.22 37.07
#